data_AF-A0A0K2V0X9-F1
#
_entry.id   AF-A0A0K2V0X9-F1
#
_cell.length_a   1.000
_cell.length_b   1.000
_cell.length_c   1.000
_cell.angle_alpha   90.00
_cell.angle_beta   90.00
_cell.angle_gamma   90.00
#
_symmetry.space_group_name_H-M   'P 1'
#
loop_
_entity.id
_entity.type
_entity.pdbx_description
1 polymer ?
#
loop_
_entity_poly.entity_id
_entity_poly.type
_entity_poly.pdbx_seq_one_letter_code
_entity_poly.pdbx_strand_id
1 'polypeptide(L)'
;MRTLVFVALIASTLANPKYPDTCGIENKPSVDSRIIGGQEAERSQFPWLAAVFTHGECTGSILDENWMITAKHCIDLNGVARVRVVAHSKYGSFQNEPFMQYEKVPILMYHQMETLL
;
A
#
# COMPACT_ATOMS: atom_id res chain seq x y z
N MET A 1 -15.70 -17.80 -35.34
CA MET A 1 -14.78 -18.30 -34.29
C MET A 1 -13.66 -17.29 -33.97
N ARG A 2 -12.96 -16.72 -34.97
CA ARG A 2 -11.91 -15.69 -34.74
C ARG A 2 -12.42 -14.41 -34.07
N THR A 3 -13.59 -13.91 -34.46
CA THR A 3 -14.22 -12.71 -33.88
C THR A 3 -14.61 -12.89 -32.41
N LEU A 4 -15.07 -14.08 -32.00
CA LEU A 4 -15.42 -14.36 -30.60
C LEU A 4 -14.18 -14.35 -29.68
N VAL A 5 -13.03 -14.79 -30.19
CA VAL A 5 -11.76 -14.76 -29.43
C VAL A 5 -11.31 -13.32 -29.18
N PHE A 6 -11.40 -12.45 -30.18
CA PHE A 6 -11.06 -11.03 -30.01
C PHE A 6 -12.01 -10.33 -29.01
N VAL A 7 -13.31 -10.58 -29.10
CA VAL A 7 -14.29 -10.01 -28.15
C VAL A 7 -14.02 -10.48 -26.72
N ALA A 8 -13.71 -11.77 -26.52
CA ALA A 8 -13.36 -12.31 -25.20
C ALA A 8 -12.07 -11.69 -24.62
N LEU A 9 -11.05 -11.48 -25.46
CA LEU A 9 -9.80 -10.82 -25.04
C LEU A 9 -10.04 -9.37 -24.63
N ILE A 10 -10.81 -8.60 -25.42
CA ILE A 10 -11.12 -7.20 -25.12
C ILE A 10 -12.00 -7.09 -23.86
N ALA A 11 -12.96 -7.99 -23.68
CA ALA A 11 -13.78 -8.05 -22.47
C ALA A 11 -12.94 -8.35 -21.22
N SER A 12 -11.94 -9.23 -21.33
CA SER A 12 -11.05 -9.55 -20.20
C SER A 12 -10.13 -8.40 -19.78
N THR A 13 -9.78 -7.49 -20.69
CA THR A 13 -9.00 -6.29 -20.35
C THR A 13 -9.86 -5.16 -19.76
N LEU A 14 -11.16 -5.12 -20.08
CA LEU A 14 -12.10 -4.10 -19.58
C LEU A 14 -12.80 -4.51 -18.27
N ALA A 15 -12.94 -5.81 -17.99
CA ALA A 15 -13.70 -6.32 -16.84
C ALA A 15 -12.88 -6.44 -15.55
N ASN A 16 -11.67 -5.89 -15.50
CA ASN A 16 -10.81 -6.01 -14.33
C ASN A 16 -10.57 -4.63 -13.69
N PRO A 17 -11.49 -4.12 -12.84
CA PRO A 17 -11.14 -3.01 -11.98
C PRO A 17 -10.13 -3.56 -10.98
N LYS A 18 -8.84 -3.39 -11.28
CA LYS A 18 -7.76 -3.82 -10.37
C LYS A 18 -7.87 -3.14 -8.99
N TYR A 19 -8.57 -2.01 -8.91
CA TYR A 19 -8.73 -1.22 -7.71
C TYR A 19 -10.14 -0.60 -7.63
N PRO A 20 -10.67 -0.40 -6.40
CA PRO A 20 -11.96 0.25 -6.20
C PRO A 20 -11.90 1.73 -6.61
N ASP A 21 -13.00 2.25 -7.19
CA ASP A 21 -13.15 3.68 -7.56
C ASP A 21 -13.22 4.62 -6.33
N THR A 22 -13.17 4.06 -5.12
CA THR A 22 -13.29 4.77 -3.85
C THR A 22 -12.10 4.50 -2.95
N CYS A 23 -11.53 5.55 -2.33
CA CYS A 23 -10.40 5.47 -1.41
C CYS A 23 -10.82 5.77 0.05
N GLY A 24 -9.96 5.43 1.01
CA GLY A 24 -10.11 5.84 2.43
C GLY A 24 -11.20 5.12 3.23
N ILE A 25 -11.77 4.03 2.72
CA ILE A 25 -12.79 3.23 3.41
C ILE A 25 -12.14 2.02 4.09
N GLU A 26 -12.15 2.00 5.42
CA GLU A 26 -11.68 0.83 6.17
C GLU A 26 -12.63 -0.36 5.95
N ASN A 27 -12.08 -1.56 5.76
CA ASN A 27 -12.89 -2.76 5.52
C ASN A 27 -13.71 -3.17 6.75
N LYS A 28 -13.28 -2.73 7.93
CA LYS A 28 -13.98 -2.92 9.19
C LYS A 28 -13.95 -1.62 9.99
N PRO A 29 -15.11 -0.96 10.19
CA PRO A 29 -15.21 0.25 10.97
C PRO A 29 -14.65 0.10 12.37
N SER A 30 -13.72 0.97 12.75
CA SER A 30 -13.14 0.98 14.09
C SER A 30 -14.14 1.61 15.08
N VAL A 31 -14.60 0.84 16.07
CA VAL A 31 -15.65 1.29 17.02
C VAL A 31 -15.08 2.20 18.14
N ASP A 32 -13.76 2.19 18.35
CA ASP A 32 -13.06 3.06 19.30
C ASP A 32 -11.63 3.33 18.80
N SER A 33 -11.17 4.58 18.84
CA SER A 33 -10.05 5.06 18.02
C SER A 33 -9.08 6.00 18.74
N ARG A 34 -8.51 5.61 19.88
CA ARG A 34 -7.44 6.40 20.52
C ARG A 34 -6.34 5.49 21.07
N ILE A 35 -5.49 5.04 20.15
CA ILE A 35 -4.32 4.18 20.40
C ILE A 35 -3.43 4.78 21.51
N ILE A 36 -3.55 4.28 22.74
CA ILE A 36 -2.43 3.79 23.55
C ILE A 36 -2.92 2.48 24.18
N GLY A 37 -2.18 1.39 24.00
CA GLY A 37 -2.61 0.01 24.32
C GLY A 37 -3.22 -0.71 23.13
N GLY A 38 -4.14 -0.06 22.41
CA GLY A 38 -4.65 -0.51 21.10
C GLY A 38 -5.19 -1.95 21.04
N GLN A 39 -5.49 -2.39 19.82
CA GLN A 39 -5.77 -3.78 19.50
C GLN A 39 -5.12 -4.12 18.16
N GLU A 40 -4.76 -5.38 17.95
CA GLU A 40 -4.25 -5.83 16.66
C GLU A 40 -5.32 -5.57 15.59
N ALA A 41 -4.93 -4.90 14.51
CA ALA A 41 -5.81 -4.68 13.38
C ALA A 41 -6.18 -6.02 12.76
N GLU A 42 -7.37 -6.12 12.17
CA GLU A 42 -7.70 -7.31 11.39
C GLU A 42 -6.97 -7.32 10.05
N ARG A 43 -6.85 -8.51 9.47
CA ARG A 43 -6.28 -8.66 8.13
C ARG A 43 -7.01 -7.77 7.15
N SER A 44 -6.25 -6.97 6.41
CA SER A 44 -6.76 -6.04 5.40
C SER A 44 -7.75 -5.00 5.96
N GLN A 45 -7.82 -4.75 7.27
CA GLN A 45 -8.71 -3.73 7.84
C GLN A 45 -8.41 -2.34 7.29
N PHE A 46 -7.13 -2.02 7.09
CA PHE A 46 -6.64 -0.77 6.53
C PHE A 46 -5.93 -1.05 5.19
N PRO A 47 -6.66 -1.12 4.06
CA PRO A 47 -6.10 -1.54 2.77
C PRO A 47 -4.95 -0.67 2.27
N TRP A 48 -4.95 0.61 2.63
CA TRP A 48 -3.91 1.57 2.25
C TRP A 48 -2.63 1.46 3.07
N LEU A 49 -2.60 0.69 4.16
CA LEU A 49 -1.43 0.62 5.03
C LEU A 49 -0.28 -0.15 4.34
N ALA A 50 0.88 0.49 4.27
CA ALA A 50 2.11 -0.09 3.74
C ALA A 50 3.21 -0.11 4.80
N ALA A 51 4.02 -1.16 4.80
CA ALA A 51 5.21 -1.28 5.63
C ALA A 51 6.46 -0.88 4.81
N VAL A 52 7.29 0.01 5.35
CA VAL A 52 8.49 0.54 4.69
C VAL A 52 9.73 0.03 5.42
N PHE A 53 10.59 -0.72 4.73
CA PHE A 53 11.72 -1.47 5.31
C PHE A 53 13.09 -0.89 4.99
N THR A 54 13.13 0.39 4.63
CA THR A 54 14.35 1.02 4.12
C THR A 54 15.32 1.42 5.25
N HIS A 55 14.82 1.95 6.37
CA HIS A 55 15.65 2.46 7.49
C HIS A 55 15.08 2.11 8.89
N GLY A 56 14.33 1.01 9.02
CA GLY A 56 13.74 0.60 10.30
C GLY A 56 12.27 0.20 10.17
N GLU A 57 11.50 0.39 11.25
CA GLU A 57 10.07 0.09 11.32
C GLU A 57 9.25 1.32 10.95
N CYS A 58 9.11 1.58 9.65
CA CYS A 58 8.33 2.69 9.13
C CYS A 58 7.05 2.20 8.44
N THR A 59 6.12 3.13 8.27
CA THR A 59 4.87 2.91 7.54
C THR A 59 4.70 3.93 6.41
N GLY A 60 3.76 3.65 5.51
CA GLY A 60 3.30 4.54 4.47
C GLY A 60 1.82 4.29 4.17
N SER A 61 1.25 5.15 3.32
CA SER A 61 -0.11 5.02 2.83
C SER A 61 -0.12 4.98 1.31
N ILE A 62 -0.86 4.03 0.74
CA ILE A 62 -1.18 4.00 -0.69
C ILE A 62 -2.12 5.17 -0.98
N LEU A 63 -1.80 5.96 -2.00
CA LEU A 63 -2.65 7.06 -2.49
C LEU A 63 -3.46 6.61 -3.70
N ASP A 64 -2.82 5.89 -4.62
CA ASP A 64 -3.44 5.30 -5.80
C ASP A 64 -2.60 4.12 -6.33
N GLU A 65 -2.87 3.67 -7.56
CA GLU A 65 -2.20 2.54 -8.21
C GLU A 65 -0.70 2.73 -8.49
N ASN A 66 -0.19 3.96 -8.46
CA ASN A 66 1.20 4.29 -8.77
C ASN A 66 1.90 5.09 -7.67
N TRP A 67 1.14 5.64 -6.73
CA TRP A 67 1.64 6.59 -5.75
C TRP A 67 1.38 6.12 -4.31
N MET A 68 2.41 6.29 -3.49
CA MET A 68 2.35 6.11 -2.05
C MET A 68 3.05 7.28 -1.34
N ILE A 69 2.65 7.55 -0.11
CA ILE A 69 3.25 8.56 0.75
C ILE A 69 3.87 7.93 1.99
N THR A 70 5.02 8.43 2.41
CA THR A 70 5.71 8.06 3.65
C THR A 70 6.53 9.26 4.15
N ALA A 71 7.11 9.16 5.34
CA ALA A 71 7.95 10.22 5.90
C ALA A 71 9.34 10.24 5.25
N LYS A 72 9.93 11.43 5.11
CA LYS A 72 11.30 11.61 4.57
C LYS A 72 12.36 10.85 5.37
N HIS A 73 12.19 10.71 6.69
CA HIS A 73 13.17 9.97 7.51
C HIS A 73 13.05 8.44 7.35
N CYS A 74 12.00 7.94 6.70
CA CYS A 74 11.78 6.51 6.46
C CYS A 74 12.47 5.99 5.20
N ILE A 75 13.05 6.88 4.40
CA ILE A 75 13.67 6.57 3.11
C ILE A 75 15.19 6.73 3.20
N ASP A 76 15.91 5.89 2.47
CA ASP A 76 17.36 5.96 2.35
C ASP A 76 17.75 6.96 1.25
N LEU A 77 18.90 7.60 1.43
CA LEU A 77 19.45 8.59 0.49
C LEU A 77 19.80 7.97 -0.88
N ASN A 78 19.82 6.63 -0.96
CA ASN A 78 20.02 5.85 -2.18
C ASN A 78 18.84 5.91 -3.19
N GLY A 79 17.79 6.69 -2.92
CA GLY A 79 16.75 6.99 -3.91
C GLY A 79 15.70 5.89 -4.12
N VAL A 80 15.80 4.77 -3.41
CA VAL A 80 14.89 3.61 -3.55
C VAL A 80 14.37 3.19 -2.17
N ALA A 81 13.05 2.99 -2.08
CA ALA A 81 12.41 2.42 -0.90
C ALA A 81 11.98 0.97 -1.15
N ARG A 82 12.13 0.12 -0.12
CA ARG A 82 11.60 -1.25 -0.10
C ARG A 82 10.31 -1.27 0.69
N VAL A 83 9.20 -1.58 0.03
CA VAL A 83 7.86 -1.49 0.63
C VAL A 83 7.11 -2.82 0.50
N ARG A 84 6.26 -3.10 1.47
CA ARG A 84 5.24 -4.14 1.39
C ARG A 84 3.89 -3.48 1.55
N VAL A 85 3.03 -3.62 0.55
CA VAL A 85 1.66 -3.12 0.58
C VAL A 85 0.72 -4.22 1.02
N VAL A 86 -0.38 -3.86 1.70
CA VAL A 86 -1.39 -4.81 2.17
C VAL A 86 -0.80 -5.89 3.09
N ALA A 87 0.19 -5.51 3.90
CA ALA A 87 0.80 -6.42 4.87
C ALA A 87 0.05 -6.32 6.21
N HIS A 88 -0.53 -7.43 6.68
CA HIS A 88 -1.17 -7.49 7.99
C HIS A 88 -0.16 -7.67 9.13
N SER A 89 0.87 -8.48 8.92
CA SER A 89 1.90 -8.76 9.92
C SER A 89 3.29 -8.30 9.49
N LYS A 90 4.01 -7.69 10.43
CA LYS A 90 5.40 -7.25 10.28
C LYS A 90 6.41 -8.39 10.41
N TYR A 91 6.10 -9.39 11.23
CA TYR A 91 6.97 -10.54 11.54
C TYR A 91 6.45 -11.87 10.98
N GLY A 92 5.33 -11.87 10.25
CA GLY A 92 4.69 -13.06 9.71
C GLY A 92 5.42 -13.69 8.52
N SER A 93 5.22 -15.00 8.35
CA SER A 93 5.66 -15.72 7.16
C SER A 93 4.84 -15.28 5.94
N PHE A 94 5.54 -15.03 4.82
CA PHE A 94 4.95 -14.63 3.53
C PHE A 94 3.80 -15.54 3.06
N GLN A 95 3.80 -16.80 3.51
CA GLN A 95 2.83 -17.83 3.17
C GLN A 95 1.40 -17.49 3.64
N ASN A 96 1.26 -16.68 4.68
CA ASN A 96 -0.04 -16.37 5.25
C ASN A 96 -0.67 -15.09 4.69
N GLU A 97 0.02 -14.31 3.86
CA GLU A 97 -0.45 -13.00 3.35
C GLU A 97 -0.61 -13.02 1.82
N PRO A 98 -1.69 -13.64 1.28
CA PRO A 98 -1.83 -13.89 -0.16
C PRO A 98 -1.98 -12.63 -1.02
N PHE A 99 -2.31 -11.50 -0.42
CA PHE A 99 -2.51 -10.22 -1.12
C PHE A 99 -1.37 -9.22 -0.89
N MET A 100 -0.34 -9.62 -0.13
CA MET A 100 0.81 -8.75 0.10
C MET A 100 1.67 -8.66 -1.17
N GLN A 101 1.96 -7.44 -1.59
CA GLN A 101 2.83 -7.18 -2.74
C GLN A 101 4.13 -6.55 -2.25
N TYR A 102 5.24 -7.03 -2.81
CA TYR A 102 6.57 -6.51 -2.51
C TYR A 102 7.02 -5.61 -3.64
N GLU A 103 7.27 -4.34 -3.34
CA GLU A 103 7.64 -3.35 -4.34
C GLU A 103 8.94 -2.63 -3.98
N LYS A 104 9.78 -2.41 -5.00
CA LYS A 104 10.92 -1.49 -4.94
C LYS A 104 10.52 -0.23 -5.69
N VAL A 105 10.28 0.84 -4.95
CA VAL A 105 9.75 2.08 -5.51
C VAL A 105 10.81 3.18 -5.50
N PRO A 106 10.98 3.94 -6.60
CA PRO A 106 11.85 5.11 -6.61
C PRO A 106 11.22 6.24 -5.78
N ILE A 107 12.07 7.06 -5.16
CA ILE A 107 11.64 8.26 -4.45
C ILE A 107 11.54 9.39 -5.47
N LEU A 108 10.31 9.78 -5.79
CA LEU A 108 10.04 10.72 -6.89
C LEU A 108 9.87 12.16 -6.41
N MET A 109 9.32 12.35 -5.21
CA MET A 109 9.00 13.67 -4.67
C MET A 109 9.23 13.69 -3.15
N TYR A 110 9.85 14.75 -2.65
CA TYR A 110 9.89 15.04 -1.23
C TYR A 110 9.53 16.50 -1.01
N HIS A 111 8.78 16.77 0.05
CA HIS A 111 8.56 18.14 0.48
C HIS A 111 9.88 18.68 1.06
N GLN A 112 10.33 19.84 0.57
CA GLN A 112 11.42 20.58 1.20
C GLN A 112 10.87 21.13 2.51
N MET A 113 11.30 20.58 3.65
CA MET A 113 11.17 21.31 4.91
C MET A 113 12.11 22.51 4.80
N GLU A 114 11.60 23.65 4.35
CA GLU A 114 12.22 24.92 4.69
C GLU A 114 12.15 25.02 6.22
N THR A 115 13.28 24.75 6.86
CA THR A 115 13.49 25.04 8.27
C THR A 115 13.26 26.52 8.48
N LEU A 116 12.10 26.88 9.03
CA LEU A 116 11.91 28.16 9.70
C LEU A 116 12.85 28.16 10.91
N LEU A 117 14.06 28.68 10.69
CA LEU A 117 14.92 29.23 11.74
C LEU A 117 14.48 30.65 12.06
#